data_AF-A0A9D6JT52-F1
#
_entry.id   AF-A0A9D6JT52-F1
#
_cell.length_a   1.000
_cell.length_b   1.000
_cell.length_c   1.000
_cell.angle_alpha   90.00
_cell.angle_beta   90.00
_cell.angle_gamma   90.00
#
_symmetry.space_group_name_H-M   'P 1'
#
loop_
_entity.id
_entity.type
_entity.pdbx_description
1 polymer ?
#
loop_
_entity_poly.entity_id
_entity_poly.type
_entity_poly.pdbx_seq_one_letter_code
_entity_poly.pdbx_strand_id
1 'polypeptide(L)'
;MKKIIHCDCDCFYAAIEMRDDARLRGRPLAVGGRPDQRGVVATCNYEARRYGVRSAMPMAQAVRRCPGLLILPPSMEKYRAASRQILAIYRAYTAAVEPLSL
;
A
#
# COMPACT_ATOMS: atom_id res chain seq x y z
N MET A 1 24.18 16.83 18.99
CA MET A 1 22.77 16.79 18.56
C MET A 1 22.51 15.48 17.82
N LYS A 2 21.45 14.73 18.15
CA LYS A 2 21.10 13.47 17.45
C LYS A 2 20.35 13.79 16.15
N LYS A 3 20.59 13.02 15.09
CA LYS A 3 19.84 13.08 13.82
C LYS A 3 18.97 11.83 13.73
N ILE A 4 17.67 12.01 13.58
CA ILE A 4 16.68 10.93 13.47
C ILE A 4 15.98 11.10 12.13
N ILE A 5 15.90 10.02 11.34
CA ILE A 5 15.26 10.01 10.02
C ILE A 5 14.10 9.03 10.08
N HIS A 6 12.94 9.48 9.65
CA HIS A 6 11.78 8.62 9.43
C HIS A 6 11.62 8.38 7.93
N CYS A 7 11.52 7.12 7.53
CA CYS A 7 11.32 6.70 6.14
C CYS A 7 9.99 5.96 6.04
N ASP A 8 9.10 6.42 5.17
CA ASP A 8 7.79 5.81 4.89
C ASP A 8 7.68 5.47 3.40
N CYS A 9 7.02 4.36 3.08
CA CYS A 9 6.89 3.89 1.71
C CYS A 9 5.57 4.36 1.08
N ASP A 10 5.68 5.05 -0.06
CA ASP A 10 4.52 5.54 -0.79
C ASP A 10 3.56 4.43 -1.22
N CYS A 11 2.32 4.50 -0.73
CA CYS A 11 1.23 3.59 -1.10
C CYS A 11 1.64 2.10 -1.06
N PHE A 12 2.42 1.69 -0.05
CA PHE A 12 3.27 0.48 -0.06
C PHE A 12 2.71 -0.76 -0.78
N TYR A 13 1.56 -1.31 -0.37
CA TYR A 13 1.04 -2.53 -1.03
C TYR A 13 0.61 -2.27 -2.48
N ALA A 14 -0.04 -1.15 -2.76
CA ALA A 14 -0.43 -0.78 -4.11
C ALA A 14 0.80 -0.57 -5.02
N ALA A 15 1.87 0.03 -4.50
CA ALA A 15 3.13 0.19 -5.22
C ALA A 15 3.76 -1.16 -5.59
N ILE A 16 3.74 -2.13 -4.67
CA ILE A 16 4.22 -3.50 -4.91
C ILE A 16 3.35 -4.24 -5.94
N GLU A 17 2.03 -4.06 -5.92
CA GLU A 17 1.16 -4.61 -6.97
C GLU A 17 1.49 -4.02 -8.35
N MET A 18 1.64 -2.69 -8.46
CA MET A 18 1.99 -2.03 -9.72
C MET A 18 3.42 -2.30 -10.20
N ARG A 19 4.34 -2.60 -9.29
CA ARG A 19 5.71 -3.04 -9.62
C ARG A 19 5.65 -4.36 -10.38
N ASP A 20 4.88 -5.31 -9.86
CA ASP A 20 4.85 -6.69 -10.34
C ASP A 20 3.88 -6.91 -11.50
N ASP A 21 2.87 -6.06 -11.66
CA ASP A 21 2.03 -6.01 -12.86
C ASP A 21 1.92 -4.57 -13.40
N ALA A 22 2.64 -4.31 -14.49
CA ALA A 22 2.66 -3.00 -15.13
C ALA A 22 1.30 -2.54 -15.68
N ARG A 23 0.36 -3.47 -15.93
CA ARG A 23 -1.00 -3.15 -16.42
C ARG A 23 -1.86 -2.44 -15.37
N LEU A 24 -1.43 -2.46 -14.11
CA LEU A 24 -2.11 -1.77 -13.01
C LEU A 24 -1.74 -0.28 -12.91
N ARG A 25 -0.62 0.14 -13.53
CA ARG A 25 -0.14 1.52 -13.47
C ARG A 25 -1.09 2.48 -14.19
N GLY A 26 -1.30 3.68 -13.65
CA GLY A 26 -2.19 4.67 -14.23
C GLY A 26 -3.68 4.36 -14.06
N ARG A 27 -4.04 3.29 -13.35
CA ARG A 27 -5.43 2.88 -13.10
C ARG A 27 -5.75 2.98 -11.61
N PRO A 28 -6.94 3.45 -11.21
CA PRO A 28 -7.31 3.51 -9.80
C PRO A 28 -7.39 2.10 -9.22
N LEU A 29 -6.62 1.83 -8.16
CA LEU A 29 -6.62 0.54 -7.48
C LEU A 29 -6.58 0.67 -5.96
N ALA A 30 -7.17 -0.33 -5.31
CA ALA A 30 -7.15 -0.54 -3.87
C ALA A 30 -6.80 -1.98 -3.54
N VAL A 31 -5.99 -2.17 -2.50
CA VAL A 31 -5.77 -3.46 -1.86
C VAL A 31 -6.66 -3.54 -0.63
N GLY A 32 -7.41 -4.61 -0.44
CA GLY A 32 -8.28 -4.75 0.73
C GLY A 32 -9.30 -5.88 0.64
N GLY A 33 -10.22 -5.90 1.59
CA GLY A 33 -11.33 -6.86 1.61
C GLY A 33 -12.39 -6.52 0.54
N ARG A 34 -13.17 -7.52 0.13
CA ARG A 34 -14.20 -7.37 -0.91
C ARG A 34 -15.41 -6.53 -0.42
N PRO A 35 -16.09 -5.77 -1.29
CA PRO A 35 -17.20 -4.89 -0.91
C PRO A 35 -18.44 -5.64 -0.38
N ASP A 36 -18.64 -6.90 -0.80
CA ASP A 36 -19.72 -7.80 -0.37
C ASP A 36 -19.46 -8.46 1.00
N GLN A 37 -18.24 -8.39 1.52
CA GLN A 37 -17.83 -9.04 2.77
C GLN A 37 -17.52 -8.05 3.90
N ARG A 38 -18.14 -6.86 3.88
CA ARG A 38 -17.80 -5.74 4.80
C ARG A 38 -16.31 -5.39 4.81
N GLY A 39 -15.61 -5.62 3.68
CA GLY A 39 -14.20 -5.33 3.55
C GLY A 39 -13.89 -3.85 3.64
N VAL A 40 -12.64 -3.54 4.01
CA VAL A 40 -12.09 -2.18 4.05
C VAL A 40 -10.89 -2.06 3.12
N VAL A 41 -10.60 -0.84 2.67
CA VAL A 41 -9.39 -0.50 1.93
C VAL A 41 -8.20 -0.54 2.89
N ALA A 42 -7.25 -1.45 2.66
CA ALA A 42 -5.98 -1.48 3.39
C ALA A 42 -5.05 -0.36 2.88
N THR A 43 -4.92 -0.24 1.56
CA THR A 43 -4.23 0.88 0.90
C THR A 43 -4.78 1.09 -0.51
N CYS A 44 -4.48 2.24 -1.11
CA CYS A 44 -4.85 2.57 -2.47
C CYS A 44 -3.77 3.46 -3.11
N ASN A 45 -3.67 3.41 -4.45
CA ASN A 45 -2.73 4.25 -5.19
C ASN A 45 -3.23 5.69 -5.35
N TYR A 46 -2.35 6.57 -5.85
CA TYR A 46 -2.67 7.98 -6.04
C TYR A 46 -3.84 8.20 -7.00
N GLU A 47 -3.98 7.37 -8.03
CA GLU A 47 -5.08 7.41 -8.99
C GLU A 47 -6.43 7.19 -8.28
N ALA A 48 -6.53 6.21 -7.37
CA ALA A 48 -7.73 6.01 -6.56
C ALA A 48 -7.95 7.15 -5.54
N ARG A 49 -6.87 7.70 -4.95
CA ARG A 49 -6.96 8.84 -4.01
C ARG A 49 -7.59 10.09 -4.65
N ARG A 50 -7.41 10.29 -5.96
CA ARG A 50 -8.07 11.40 -6.71
C ARG A 50 -9.59 11.31 -6.68
N TYR A 51 -10.15 10.11 -6.55
CA TYR A 51 -11.59 9.88 -6.35
C TYR A 51 -12.01 9.96 -4.86
N GLY A 52 -11.10 10.31 -3.97
CA GLY A 52 -11.34 10.37 -2.53
C GLY A 52 -11.30 9.02 -1.83
N VAL A 53 -10.83 7.95 -2.47
CA VAL A 53 -10.57 6.66 -1.81
C VAL A 53 -9.42 6.82 -0.82
N ARG A 54 -9.55 6.25 0.38
CA ARG A 54 -8.55 6.34 1.46
C ARG A 54 -8.47 5.03 2.23
N SER A 55 -7.36 4.80 2.92
CA SER A 55 -7.22 3.66 3.84
C SER A 55 -8.29 3.68 4.94
N ALA A 56 -8.64 2.50 5.44
CA ALA A 56 -9.74 2.24 6.38
C ALA A 56 -11.15 2.60 5.88
N MET A 57 -11.30 3.12 4.66
CA MET A 57 -12.61 3.32 4.04
C MET A 57 -13.31 1.96 3.80
N PRO A 58 -14.62 1.84 4.09
CA PRO A 58 -15.38 0.67 3.67
C PRO A 58 -15.27 0.47 2.15
N MET A 59 -14.94 -0.74 1.70
CA MET A 59 -14.70 -1.03 0.29
C MET A 59 -15.94 -0.74 -0.57
N ALA A 60 -17.14 -1.00 -0.05
CA ALA A 60 -18.39 -0.62 -0.72
C ALA A 60 -18.50 0.90 -0.97
N GLN A 61 -17.99 1.74 -0.06
CA GLN A 61 -17.94 3.18 -0.27
C GLN A 61 -16.86 3.57 -1.29
N ALA A 62 -15.71 2.91 -1.26
CA ALA A 62 -14.64 3.14 -2.22
C ALA A 62 -15.10 2.87 -3.67
N VAL A 63 -15.80 1.75 -3.90
CA VAL A 63 -16.38 1.41 -5.22
C VAL A 63 -17.43 2.43 -5.66
N ARG A 64 -18.28 2.92 -4.74
CA ARG A 64 -19.24 4.00 -5.08
C ARG A 64 -18.55 5.29 -5.49
N ARG A 65 -17.42 5.63 -4.87
CA ARG A 65 -16.62 6.83 -5.21
C ARG A 65 -15.85 6.67 -6.51
N CYS A 66 -15.42 5.45 -6.83
CA CYS A 66 -14.63 5.14 -8.01
C CYS A 66 -15.21 3.90 -8.71
N PRO A 67 -16.19 4.07 -9.62
CA PRO A 67 -16.86 2.95 -10.31
C PRO A 67 -15.93 2.03 -11.12
N GLY A 68 -14.72 2.49 -11.46
CA GLY A 68 -13.68 1.71 -12.15
C GLY A 68 -12.56 1.19 -11.23
N LEU A 69 -12.76 1.21 -9.90
CA LEU A 69 -11.73 0.81 -8.93
C LEU A 69 -11.37 -0.66 -9.08
N LEU A 70 -10.08 -0.91 -9.34
CA LEU A 70 -9.52 -2.25 -9.27
C LEU A 70 -9.35 -2.65 -7.80
N ILE A 71 -9.87 -3.83 -7.43
CA ILE A 71 -9.77 -4.36 -6.06
C ILE A 71 -8.88 -5.60 -6.09
N LEU A 72 -7.79 -5.55 -5.34
CA LEU A 72 -6.85 -6.65 -5.21
C LEU A 72 -6.89 -7.22 -3.78
N PRO A 73 -6.88 -8.56 -3.61
CA PRO A 73 -6.71 -9.16 -2.30
C PRO A 73 -5.27 -8.90 -1.78
N PRO A 74 -5.08 -8.76 -0.46
CA PRO A 74 -3.75 -8.54 0.11
C PRO A 74 -2.85 -9.78 -0.04
N SER A 75 -1.63 -9.60 -0.55
CA SER A 75 -0.58 -10.62 -0.59
C SER A 75 0.50 -10.34 0.47
N MET A 76 0.24 -10.72 1.72
CA MET A 76 1.11 -10.35 2.85
C MET A 76 2.53 -10.91 2.76
N GLU A 77 2.72 -12.08 2.14
CA GLU A 77 4.06 -12.66 1.94
C GLU A 77 4.92 -11.78 1.04
N LYS A 78 4.34 -11.32 -0.07
CA LYS A 78 4.95 -10.41 -1.04
C LYS A 78 5.36 -9.09 -0.38
N TYR A 79 4.47 -8.51 0.44
CA TYR A 79 4.74 -7.25 1.13
C TYR A 79 5.86 -7.40 2.17
N ARG A 80 5.85 -8.50 2.93
CA ARG A 80 6.93 -8.82 3.88
C ARG A 80 8.27 -9.02 3.18
N ALA A 81 8.29 -9.64 2.00
CA ALA A 81 9.52 -9.83 1.24
C ALA A 81 10.13 -8.47 0.82
N ALA A 82 9.31 -7.55 0.31
CA ALA A 82 9.77 -6.20 -0.03
C ALA A 82 10.24 -5.41 1.21
N SER A 83 9.51 -5.48 2.32
CA SER A 83 9.88 -4.82 3.59
C SER A 83 11.25 -5.29 4.10
N ARG A 84 11.53 -6.61 4.03
CA ARG A 84 12.86 -7.16 4.37
C ARG A 84 13.98 -6.59 3.51
N GLN A 85 13.74 -6.42 2.21
CA GLN A 85 14.73 -5.84 1.29
C GLN A 85 15.02 -4.37 1.66
N ILE A 86 13.98 -3.59 1.97
CA ILE A 86 14.11 -2.18 2.38
C ILE A 86 14.86 -2.06 3.71
N LEU A 87 14.49 -2.88 4.72
CA LEU A 87 15.18 -2.89 6.01
C LEU A 87 16.65 -3.32 5.89
N ALA A 88 16.97 -4.23 4.96
CA ALA A 88 18.36 -4.60 4.68
C ALA A 88 19.17 -3.42 4.13
N ILE A 89 18.57 -2.59 3.27
CA ILE A 89 19.17 -1.35 2.79
C ILE A 89 19.42 -0.40 3.97
N TYR A 90 18.41 -0.16 4.83
CA TYR A 90 18.59 0.72 5.99
C TYR A 90 19.71 0.25 6.93
N ARG A 91 19.78 -1.07 7.18
CA ARG A 91 20.83 -1.67 8.02
C ARG A 91 22.23 -1.59 7.42
N ALA A 92 22.36 -1.38 6.11
CA ALA A 92 23.64 -1.10 5.48
C ALA A 92 24.18 0.31 5.81
N TYR A 93 23.31 1.26 6.19
CA TYR A 93 23.71 2.62 6.56
C TYR A 93 23.93 2.79 8.07
N THR A 94 23.16 2.10 8.90
CA THR A 94 23.28 2.17 10.36
C THR A 94 22.71 0.93 11.03
N ALA A 95 23.29 0.52 12.16
CA ALA A 95 22.72 -0.55 12.99
C ALA A 95 21.49 -0.06 13.80
N ALA A 96 21.34 1.25 14.00
CA ALA A 96 20.24 1.85 14.74
C ALA A 96 19.00 2.02 13.85
N VAL A 97 18.32 0.90 13.57
CA VAL A 97 17.08 0.84 12.78
C VAL A 97 15.95 0.29 13.63
N GLU A 98 14.88 1.06 13.78
CA GLU A 98 13.66 0.68 14.50
C GLU A 98 12.47 0.58 13.52
N PRO A 99 12.03 -0.64 13.16
CA PRO A 99 10.84 -0.82 12.33
C PRO A 99 9.57 -0.54 13.13
N LEU A 100 8.74 0.39 12.66
CA LEU A 100 7.44 0.70 13.27
C LEU A 100 6.29 -0.17 12.71
N SER A 101 6.32 -0.42 11.41
CA SER A 101 5.32 -1.19 10.68
C SER A 101 5.97 -1.98 9.54
N LEU A 102 5.13 -2.74 8.84
CA LEU A 102 5.52 -3.53 7.68
C LEU A 102 5.82 -2.64 6.46
#